data_AF-A0A1Y0UW20-F1
#
_entry.id   AF-A0A1Y0UW20-F1
#
_cell.length_a   1.000
_cell.length_b   1.000
_cell.length_c   1.000
_cell.angle_alpha   90.00
_cell.angle_beta   90.00
_cell.angle_gamma   90.00
#
_symmetry.space_group_name_H-M   'P 1'
#
loop_
_entity.id
_entity.type
_entity.pdbx_description
1 polymer ?
#
loop_
_entity_poly.entity_id
_entity_poly.type
_entity_poly.pdbx_seq_one_letter_code
_entity_poly.pdbx_strand_id
1 'polypeptide(L)'
;MHPKRVLHRTAFNSRMLAPAAIGIAALVLGGCTQSRARQDTYKVANSTCSYMMPTVSGTRTYAPAKPSTSSEAEPKSAPDSQIAYPNPETPAFCDRPLSDTLPSSLEMADYTHLLNATGLLTILQQDGPFTVFGIPNSALETYDAQTGNKLTSPDNKAVIKEMLSYTIVKGRWPLAKIKQAALASPTQSVGLPTLNGQLLSAWVDGQSGQVVIGNGQGMVSHLWVTGIPQSNGVLYFIQDLVLPPIAQQNAGTSTPVSAAPSVSPVPPVSKAQAQAQAQAQAQAQAQAQAQAQASTVAARTQPATATYTSRKGNLTTPPVLQLP
;
A
#
# COMPACT_ATOMS: atom_id res chain seq x y z
N MET A 1 31.45 -1.67 -59.90
CA MET A 1 31.22 -1.75 -61.36
C MET A 1 29.71 -1.67 -61.61
N HIS A 2 29.28 -0.58 -62.24
CA HIS A 2 27.94 -0.30 -62.79
C HIS A 2 27.70 -1.13 -64.09
N PRO A 3 26.56 -1.08 -64.84
CA PRO A 3 25.19 -0.53 -64.57
C PRO A 3 24.00 -1.32 -65.27
N LYS A 4 22.80 -0.70 -65.24
CA LYS A 4 21.66 -0.71 -66.24
C LYS A 4 20.48 -1.64 -65.91
N ARG A 5 19.18 -1.31 -66.10
CA ARG A 5 18.39 -0.16 -66.64
C ARG A 5 16.93 -0.44 -66.21
N VAL A 6 16.21 0.47 -65.54
CA VAL A 6 15.14 1.36 -66.06
C VAL A 6 14.14 0.73 -67.05
N LEU A 7 12.84 0.74 -66.72
CA LEU A 7 11.76 1.31 -67.56
C LEU A 7 10.41 1.43 -66.81
N HIS A 8 9.90 2.67 -66.79
CA HIS A 8 8.54 3.08 -66.46
C HIS A 8 7.53 2.77 -67.59
N ARG A 9 6.25 2.63 -67.23
CA ARG A 9 5.03 3.13 -67.95
C ARG A 9 3.81 2.79 -67.08
N THR A 10 3.18 3.70 -66.32
CA THR A 10 2.20 4.74 -66.69
C THR A 10 1.13 4.38 -67.73
N ALA A 11 -0.12 4.64 -67.29
CA ALA A 11 -1.32 5.08 -68.01
C ALA A 11 -2.43 4.03 -68.24
N PHE A 12 -3.63 4.22 -67.68
CA PHE A 12 -4.68 5.06 -68.27
C PHE A 12 -5.92 5.16 -67.35
N ASN A 13 -6.43 6.40 -67.22
CA ASN A 13 -7.73 6.78 -66.67
C ASN A 13 -8.89 6.24 -67.52
N SER A 14 -10.10 6.10 -66.96
CA SER A 14 -11.16 7.12 -67.05
C SER A 14 -12.58 6.63 -66.72
N ARG A 15 -13.27 7.45 -65.91
CA ARG A 15 -14.70 7.89 -65.97
C ARG A 15 -15.82 6.86 -66.15
N MET A 16 -16.86 7.03 -65.32
CA MET A 16 -18.32 7.13 -65.61
C MET A 16 -19.08 6.66 -64.36
N LEU A 17 -20.21 7.19 -63.91
CA LEU A 17 -20.99 8.42 -64.08
C LEU A 17 -22.12 8.26 -63.03
N ALA A 18 -22.49 9.33 -62.31
CA ALA A 18 -23.72 9.35 -61.52
C ALA A 18 -24.96 9.43 -62.44
N PRO A 19 -26.16 9.15 -61.93
CA PRO A 19 -27.16 10.22 -62.00
C PRO A 19 -28.02 10.38 -60.74
N ALA A 20 -28.46 11.62 -60.55
CA ALA A 20 -29.36 12.10 -59.52
C ALA A 20 -30.83 12.03 -59.98
N ALA A 21 -31.75 11.87 -59.00
CA ALA A 21 -33.16 12.28 -58.99
C ALA A 21 -33.60 12.30 -57.51
N ILE A 22 -33.78 13.44 -56.82
CA ILE A 22 -34.97 14.34 -56.77
C ILE A 22 -36.27 13.53 -56.71
N GLY A 23 -37.13 13.52 -55.70
CA GLY A 23 -37.31 14.23 -54.42
C GLY A 23 -38.79 14.06 -54.02
N ILE A 24 -39.14 14.09 -52.73
CA ILE A 24 -40.43 14.59 -52.18
C ILE A 24 -40.29 14.66 -50.65
N ALA A 25 -40.67 15.83 -50.13
CA ALA A 25 -40.69 16.19 -48.72
C ALA A 25 -41.86 15.53 -47.98
N ALA A 26 -41.62 15.09 -46.74
CA ALA A 26 -42.64 14.91 -45.72
C ALA A 26 -42.11 15.47 -44.40
N LEU A 27 -42.64 16.63 -44.02
CA LEU A 27 -42.36 17.36 -42.79
C LEU A 27 -43.52 17.06 -41.84
N VAL A 28 -43.26 16.31 -40.76
CA VAL A 28 -44.16 16.23 -39.59
C VAL A 28 -43.32 16.49 -38.35
N LEU A 29 -43.55 17.65 -37.75
CA LEU A 29 -43.09 18.06 -36.44
C LEU A 29 -43.82 17.26 -35.36
N GLY A 30 -43.12 16.83 -34.32
CA GLY A 30 -43.77 16.29 -33.12
C GLY A 30 -42.86 15.45 -32.24
N GLY A 31 -42.06 16.14 -31.42
CA GLY A 31 -41.62 15.72 -30.09
C GLY A 31 -41.28 14.24 -29.85
N CYS A 32 -39.98 13.97 -29.78
CA CYS A 32 -39.40 13.47 -28.53
C CYS A 32 -37.92 13.88 -28.51
N THR A 33 -37.66 14.92 -27.73
CA THR A 33 -36.37 15.14 -27.08
C THR A 33 -35.98 13.87 -26.34
N GLN A 34 -35.15 13.05 -26.96
CA GLN A 34 -34.55 11.91 -26.26
C GLN A 34 -33.03 12.02 -26.28
N SER A 35 -32.54 13.16 -25.80
CA SER A 35 -31.30 13.20 -25.03
C SER A 35 -31.53 12.49 -23.71
N ARG A 36 -31.64 11.15 -23.72
CA ARG A 36 -31.45 10.36 -22.50
C ARG A 36 -29.98 10.02 -22.43
N ALA A 37 -29.32 10.69 -21.49
CA ALA A 37 -27.98 10.43 -20.97
C ALA A 37 -27.25 9.29 -21.70
N ARG A 38 -26.23 9.64 -22.48
CA ARG A 38 -25.07 8.78 -22.68
C ARG A 38 -24.43 8.59 -21.29
N GLN A 39 -25.06 7.79 -20.43
CA GLN A 39 -24.30 6.89 -19.59
C GLN A 39 -23.62 5.99 -20.60
N ASP A 40 -22.43 6.40 -21.06
CA ASP A 40 -21.53 5.47 -21.67
C ASP A 40 -21.45 4.32 -20.68
N THR A 41 -22.11 3.22 -21.03
CA THR A 41 -21.96 1.97 -20.33
C THR A 41 -20.52 1.62 -20.59
N TYR A 42 -19.61 2.09 -19.73
CA TYR A 42 -18.31 1.49 -19.58
C TYR A 42 -18.62 0.01 -19.46
N LYS A 43 -18.31 -0.76 -20.51
CA LYS A 43 -18.28 -2.21 -20.46
C LYS A 43 -17.10 -2.56 -19.57
N VAL A 44 -17.20 -2.24 -18.29
CA VAL A 44 -16.40 -2.89 -17.27
C VAL A 44 -16.91 -4.31 -17.25
N ALA A 45 -16.03 -5.23 -17.65
CA ALA A 45 -16.30 -6.65 -17.48
C ALA A 45 -16.76 -6.85 -16.03
N ASN A 46 -17.88 -7.56 -15.87
CA ASN A 46 -18.35 -7.96 -14.56
C ASN A 46 -17.33 -8.93 -13.97
N SER A 47 -16.62 -8.49 -12.94
CA SER A 47 -15.70 -9.37 -12.23
C SER A 47 -16.50 -10.35 -11.38
N THR A 48 -16.06 -11.61 -11.33
CA THR A 48 -16.65 -12.64 -10.47
C THR A 48 -16.14 -12.58 -9.02
N CYS A 49 -15.24 -11.64 -8.72
CA CYS A 49 -14.54 -11.57 -7.43
C CYS A 49 -14.05 -10.15 -7.14
N SER A 50 -14.44 -9.62 -5.98
CA SER A 50 -14.03 -8.30 -5.50
C SER A 50 -13.65 -8.33 -4.02
N TYR A 51 -12.60 -7.60 -3.66
CA TYR A 51 -12.18 -7.36 -2.28
C TYR A 51 -12.20 -5.86 -2.02
N MET A 52 -12.66 -5.43 -0.84
CA MET A 52 -12.57 -4.02 -0.46
C MET A 52 -11.14 -3.69 -0.03
N MET A 53 -10.54 -2.69 -0.66
CA MET A 53 -9.26 -2.17 -0.20
C MET A 53 -9.45 -1.42 1.11
N PRO A 54 -8.45 -1.47 2.00
CA PRO A 54 -8.55 -0.81 3.30
C PRO A 54 -8.35 0.71 3.14
N THR A 55 -8.96 1.48 4.03
CA THR A 55 -8.79 2.94 4.10
C THR A 55 -8.40 3.34 5.52
N VAL A 56 -7.21 3.93 5.71
CA VAL A 56 -6.76 4.50 6.99
C VAL A 56 -7.22 5.96 7.09
N SER A 57 -7.39 6.64 5.96
CA SER A 57 -7.74 8.07 5.87
C SER A 57 -9.19 8.39 6.26
N GLY A 58 -9.86 7.52 7.03
CA GLY A 58 -11.23 7.66 7.52
C GLY A 58 -11.52 8.84 8.44
N THR A 59 -10.50 9.58 8.86
CA THR A 59 -10.68 10.81 9.64
C THR A 59 -9.87 11.95 9.03
N ARG A 60 -10.19 12.37 7.80
CA ARG A 60 -10.07 13.80 7.50
C ARG A 60 -11.16 14.52 8.29
N THR A 61 -10.92 14.67 9.59
CA THR A 61 -11.71 15.52 10.47
C THR A 61 -11.64 16.91 9.87
N TYR A 62 -12.73 17.37 9.28
CA TYR A 62 -12.85 18.75 8.84
C TYR A 62 -12.55 19.64 10.07
N ALA A 63 -11.44 20.38 10.03
CA ALA A 63 -11.26 21.51 10.92
C ALA A 63 -12.10 22.64 10.31
N PRO A 64 -13.22 23.06 10.92
CA PRO A 64 -13.97 24.20 10.41
C PRO A 64 -13.06 25.42 10.36
N ALA A 65 -13.21 26.24 9.32
CA ALA A 65 -12.52 27.53 9.25
C ALA A 65 -12.83 28.31 10.54
N LYS A 66 -11.79 28.77 11.24
CA LYS A 66 -11.98 29.70 12.36
C LYS A 66 -12.67 30.96 11.80
N PRO A 67 -13.77 31.43 12.40
CA PRO A 67 -14.43 32.64 11.92
C PRO A 67 -13.44 33.79 11.97
N SER A 68 -13.20 34.42 10.81
CA SER A 68 -12.35 35.61 10.71
C SER A 68 -13.02 36.75 11.47
N THR A 69 -12.45 37.15 12.60
CA THR A 69 -12.76 38.42 13.25
C THR A 69 -12.10 39.55 12.46
N SER A 70 -12.67 39.89 11.32
CA SER A 70 -12.39 41.16 10.63
C SER A 70 -13.69 41.71 10.09
N SER A 71 -14.22 42.64 10.88
CA SER A 71 -15.15 43.75 10.59
C SER A 71 -15.63 43.96 9.15
N GLU A 72 -16.95 44.13 9.06
CA GLU A 72 -17.66 44.98 8.08
C GLU A 72 -17.57 44.61 6.59
N ALA A 73 -18.39 43.64 6.18
CA ALA A 73 -19.21 43.70 4.97
C ALA A 73 -20.24 42.55 4.98
N GLU A 74 -21.53 42.88 4.83
CA GLU A 74 -22.69 42.08 4.37
C GLU A 74 -22.65 40.53 4.56
N PRO A 75 -23.61 39.90 5.29
CA PRO A 75 -23.61 38.47 5.52
C PRO A 75 -24.16 37.71 4.30
N LYS A 76 -23.37 37.57 3.24
CA LYS A 76 -23.48 36.35 2.43
C LYS A 76 -22.82 35.24 3.21
N SER A 77 -23.56 34.66 4.16
CA SER A 77 -23.21 33.37 4.73
C SER A 77 -22.96 32.42 3.56
N ALA A 78 -21.70 32.01 3.38
CA ALA A 78 -21.38 30.94 2.46
C ALA A 78 -22.24 29.73 2.83
N PRO A 79 -22.80 28.99 1.85
CA PRO A 79 -23.62 27.83 2.17
C PRO A 79 -22.77 26.84 2.98
N ASP A 80 -23.20 26.59 4.21
CA ASP A 80 -22.67 25.56 5.11
C ASP A 80 -23.08 24.18 4.59
N SER A 81 -22.50 23.77 3.46
CA SER A 81 -22.67 22.41 2.96
C SER A 81 -21.61 21.50 3.59
N GLN A 82 -21.79 21.21 4.87
CA GLN A 82 -21.13 20.12 5.59
C GLN A 82 -21.70 18.76 5.13
N ILE A 83 -21.57 18.44 3.84
CA ILE A 83 -21.75 17.07 3.40
C ILE A 83 -20.36 16.44 3.46
N ALA A 84 -20.04 15.84 4.61
CA ALA A 84 -18.92 14.92 4.71
C ALA A 84 -19.23 13.73 3.80
N TYR A 85 -18.58 13.67 2.65
CA TYR A 85 -18.66 12.47 1.82
C TYR A 85 -17.95 11.34 2.58
N PRO A 86 -18.60 10.19 2.78
CA PRO A 86 -17.89 9.02 3.28
C PRO A 86 -16.76 8.68 2.30
N ASN A 87 -15.68 8.09 2.80
CA ASN A 87 -14.63 7.61 1.92
C ASN A 87 -15.24 6.67 0.88
N PRO A 88 -14.96 6.89 -0.42
CA PRO A 88 -15.51 6.02 -1.45
C PRO A 88 -14.97 4.61 -1.24
N GLU A 89 -15.87 3.62 -1.29
CA GLU A 89 -15.46 2.22 -1.33
C GLU A 89 -14.63 1.99 -2.60
N THR A 90 -13.45 1.40 -2.44
CA THR A 90 -12.53 1.11 -3.55
C THR A 90 -12.40 -0.40 -3.71
N PRO A 91 -13.23 -1.03 -4.57
CA PRO A 91 -13.15 -2.46 -4.81
C PRO A 91 -11.94 -2.79 -5.68
N ALA A 92 -11.14 -3.75 -5.23
CA ALA A 92 -10.11 -4.42 -6.01
C ALA A 92 -10.69 -5.70 -6.63
N PHE A 93 -10.52 -5.87 -7.93
CA PHE A 93 -11.09 -7.00 -8.68
C PHE A 93 -10.02 -8.05 -8.99
N CYS A 94 -10.40 -9.32 -8.91
CA CYS A 94 -9.43 -10.43 -8.97
C CYS A 94 -8.96 -10.78 -10.38
N ASP A 95 -9.73 -10.38 -11.39
CA ASP A 95 -9.47 -10.51 -12.82
C ASP A 95 -8.68 -9.34 -13.42
N ARG A 96 -8.40 -8.31 -12.62
CA ARG A 96 -7.59 -7.15 -13.04
C ARG A 96 -6.13 -7.32 -12.64
N PRO A 97 -5.20 -6.76 -13.43
CA PRO A 97 -3.79 -6.76 -13.08
C PRO A 97 -3.52 -5.80 -11.92
N LEU A 98 -2.41 -6.04 -11.22
CA LEU A 98 -1.92 -5.20 -10.14
C LEU A 98 -1.81 -3.71 -10.55
N SER A 99 -1.41 -3.44 -11.79
CA SER A 99 -1.29 -2.10 -12.34
C SER A 99 -2.59 -1.30 -12.38
N ASP A 100 -3.75 -1.96 -12.41
CA ASP A 100 -5.06 -1.32 -12.48
C ASP A 100 -5.60 -1.07 -11.07
N THR A 101 -5.32 -1.99 -10.14
CA THR A 101 -5.81 -1.91 -8.75
C THR A 101 -5.00 -0.91 -7.92
N LEU A 102 -3.67 -0.88 -8.05
CA LEU A 102 -2.80 0.05 -7.31
C LEU A 102 -3.24 1.53 -7.40
N PRO A 103 -3.44 2.12 -8.60
CA PRO A 103 -3.87 3.51 -8.72
C PRO A 103 -5.29 3.78 -8.21
N SER A 104 -6.12 2.74 -8.05
CA SER A 104 -7.48 2.90 -7.50
C SER A 104 -7.50 2.99 -5.97
N SER A 105 -6.39 2.67 -5.30
CA SER A 105 -6.29 2.75 -3.84
C SER A 105 -5.91 4.16 -3.40
N LEU A 106 -6.74 4.75 -2.54
CA LEU A 106 -6.44 6.05 -1.92
C LEU A 106 -5.19 5.99 -1.03
N GLU A 107 -4.98 4.86 -0.34
CA GLU A 107 -3.87 4.66 0.61
C GLU A 107 -2.54 4.33 -0.08
N MET A 108 -2.52 4.11 -1.39
CA MET A 108 -1.31 3.80 -2.18
C MET A 108 -1.06 4.83 -3.29
N ALA A 109 -1.65 6.01 -3.20
CA ALA A 109 -1.50 7.07 -4.20
C ALA A 109 -0.02 7.46 -4.37
N ASP A 110 0.71 7.69 -3.28
CA ASP A 110 2.12 8.07 -3.32
C ASP A 110 3.00 6.92 -3.82
N TYR A 111 2.73 5.70 -3.32
CA TYR A 111 3.41 4.49 -3.78
C TYR A 111 3.25 4.31 -5.29
N THR A 112 2.03 4.47 -5.82
CA THR A 112 1.74 4.36 -7.25
C THR A 112 2.43 5.45 -8.07
N HIS A 113 2.45 6.69 -7.55
CA HIS A 113 3.17 7.79 -8.18
C HIS A 113 4.67 7.48 -8.32
N LEU A 114 5.31 6.95 -7.27
CA LEU A 114 6.73 6.58 -7.31
C LEU A 114 7.00 5.36 -8.21
N LEU A 115 6.09 4.37 -8.24
CA LEU A 115 6.18 3.25 -9.19
C LEU A 115 6.14 3.72 -10.64
N ASN A 116 5.29 4.71 -10.93
CA ASN A 116 5.21 5.31 -12.26
C ASN A 116 6.50 6.09 -12.59
N ALA A 117 6.95 6.94 -11.66
CA ALA A 117 8.18 7.73 -11.84
C ALA A 117 9.43 6.86 -12.08
N THR A 118 9.50 5.67 -11.46
CA THR A 118 10.61 4.72 -11.58
C THR A 118 10.48 3.70 -12.72
N GLY A 119 9.31 3.65 -13.39
CA GLY A 119 9.00 2.71 -14.47
C GLY A 119 8.69 1.28 -13.99
N LEU A 120 8.51 1.07 -12.68
CA LEU A 120 8.16 -0.23 -12.11
C LEU A 120 6.70 -0.60 -12.38
N LEU A 121 5.81 0.39 -12.54
CA LEU A 121 4.40 0.12 -12.86
C LEU A 121 4.24 -0.63 -14.20
N THR A 122 5.09 -0.33 -15.19
CA THR A 122 5.11 -1.02 -16.49
C THR A 122 5.53 -2.49 -16.36
N ILE A 123 6.36 -2.83 -15.36
CA ILE A 123 6.71 -4.23 -15.07
C ILE A 123 5.49 -4.96 -14.48
N LEU A 124 4.73 -4.29 -13.62
CA LEU A 124 3.50 -4.83 -13.02
C LEU A 124 2.33 -4.94 -14.00
N GLN A 125 2.46 -4.43 -15.23
CA GLN A 125 1.50 -4.66 -16.32
C GLN A 125 1.78 -5.97 -17.08
N GLN A 126 2.96 -6.57 -16.91
CA GLN A 126 3.30 -7.82 -17.58
C GLN A 126 2.54 -9.01 -16.95
N ASP A 127 2.40 -10.08 -17.72
CA ASP A 127 1.64 -11.30 -17.33
C ASP A 127 2.24 -12.07 -16.16
N GLY A 128 3.51 -11.80 -15.82
CA GLY A 128 4.24 -12.53 -14.79
C GLY A 128 3.54 -12.46 -13.44
N PRO A 129 3.50 -13.56 -12.67
CA PRO A 129 2.95 -13.52 -11.33
C PRO A 129 3.86 -12.68 -10.42
N PHE A 130 3.33 -11.59 -9.88
CA PHE A 130 3.99 -10.76 -8.89
C PHE A 130 3.27 -10.83 -7.55
N THR A 131 4.01 -10.66 -6.46
CA THR A 131 3.42 -10.41 -5.15
C THR A 131 3.92 -9.05 -4.68
N VAL A 132 3.01 -8.10 -4.53
CA VAL A 132 3.33 -6.71 -4.19
C VAL A 132 3.01 -6.47 -2.73
N PHE A 133 4.01 -6.06 -1.95
CA PHE A 133 3.86 -5.57 -0.59
C PHE A 133 3.81 -4.04 -0.63
N GLY A 134 2.64 -3.49 -0.98
CA GLY A 134 2.52 -2.06 -1.22
C GLY A 134 2.58 -1.25 0.07
N ILE A 135 3.36 -0.17 0.03
CA ILE A 135 3.61 0.72 1.16
C ILE A 135 2.48 1.76 1.24
N PRO A 136 1.85 1.95 2.41
CA PRO A 136 0.80 2.96 2.56
C PRO A 136 1.41 4.38 2.53
N ASN A 137 0.60 5.36 2.12
CA ASN A 137 1.02 6.77 2.07
C ASN A 137 1.60 7.24 3.41
N SER A 138 0.97 6.88 4.54
CA SER A 138 1.42 7.28 5.89
C SER A 138 2.87 6.84 6.21
N ALA A 139 3.27 5.65 5.75
CA ALA A 139 4.63 5.15 5.94
C ALA A 139 5.64 5.90 5.04
N LEU A 140 5.25 6.26 3.81
CA LEU A 140 6.08 7.05 2.91
C LEU A 140 6.23 8.50 3.38
N GLU A 141 5.14 9.14 3.83
CA GLU A 141 5.14 10.48 4.40
C GLU A 141 6.04 10.55 5.64
N THR A 142 5.97 9.55 6.52
CA THR A 142 6.83 9.46 7.71
C THR A 142 8.31 9.35 7.31
N TYR A 143 8.62 8.54 6.30
CA TYR A 143 9.97 8.41 5.77
C TYR A 143 10.48 9.70 5.10
N ASP A 144 9.63 10.39 4.33
CA ASP A 144 9.99 11.64 3.66
C ASP A 144 10.27 12.76 4.68
N ALA A 145 9.44 12.85 5.73
CA ALA A 145 9.66 13.78 6.83
C ALA A 145 11.00 13.53 7.57
N GLN A 146 11.38 12.25 7.74
CA GLN A 146 12.67 11.87 8.36
C GLN A 146 13.87 12.13 7.44
N THR A 147 13.68 12.12 6.13
CA THR A 147 14.76 12.26 5.13
C THR A 147 14.86 13.66 4.53
N GLY A 148 14.05 14.61 5.01
CA GLY A 148 14.10 16.02 4.61
C GLY A 148 13.42 16.31 3.28
N ASN A 149 12.30 15.66 2.99
CA ASN A 149 11.43 15.89 1.83
C ASN A 149 12.12 15.65 0.48
N LYS A 150 12.95 14.60 0.41
CA LYS A 150 13.74 14.29 -0.79
C LYS A 150 13.22 13.11 -1.59
N LEU A 151 12.09 12.50 -1.20
CA LEU A 151 11.54 11.33 -1.86
C LEU A 151 11.12 11.61 -3.32
N THR A 152 10.85 12.85 -3.69
CA THR A 152 10.49 13.24 -5.07
C THR A 152 11.64 13.91 -5.83
N SER A 153 12.81 14.04 -5.22
CA SER A 153 13.98 14.63 -5.89
C SER A 153 14.47 13.71 -7.02
N PRO A 154 14.77 14.25 -8.22
CA PRO A 154 15.29 13.45 -9.33
C PRO A 154 16.61 12.74 -8.99
N ASP A 155 17.42 13.31 -8.10
CA ASP A 155 18.70 12.74 -7.65
C ASP A 155 18.52 11.40 -6.92
N ASN A 156 17.35 11.18 -6.31
CA ASN A 156 17.07 9.99 -5.50
C ASN A 156 16.37 8.87 -6.29
N LYS A 157 16.09 9.08 -7.58
CA LYS A 157 15.31 8.15 -8.40
C LYS A 157 15.87 6.72 -8.38
N ALA A 158 17.19 6.55 -8.37
CA ALA A 158 17.84 5.23 -8.32
C ALA A 158 17.58 4.53 -6.98
N VAL A 159 17.74 5.25 -5.86
CA VAL A 159 17.52 4.74 -4.50
C VAL A 159 16.05 4.36 -4.29
N ILE A 160 15.12 5.19 -4.79
CA ILE A 160 13.69 4.94 -4.71
C ILE A 160 13.32 3.70 -5.53
N LYS A 161 13.87 3.57 -6.75
CA LYS A 161 13.65 2.38 -7.57
C LYS A 161 14.12 1.12 -6.85
N GLU A 162 15.27 1.16 -6.22
CA GLU A 162 15.81 0.07 -5.40
C GLU A 162 14.86 -0.28 -4.24
N MET A 163 14.47 0.70 -3.43
CA MET A 163 13.49 0.53 -2.35
C MET A 163 12.18 -0.09 -2.84
N LEU A 164 11.56 0.45 -3.89
CA LEU A 164 10.28 -0.03 -4.39
C LEU A 164 10.42 -1.43 -5.00
N SER A 165 11.51 -1.71 -5.71
CA SER A 165 11.77 -3.03 -6.29
C SER A 165 11.96 -4.13 -5.23
N TYR A 166 12.36 -3.76 -4.01
CA TYR A 166 12.46 -4.67 -2.88
C TYR A 166 11.07 -5.09 -2.34
N THR A 167 10.05 -4.24 -2.50
CA THR A 167 8.66 -4.58 -2.10
C THR A 167 7.92 -5.47 -3.10
N ILE A 168 8.48 -5.66 -4.31
CA ILE A 168 7.86 -6.45 -5.37
C ILE A 168 8.57 -7.80 -5.44
N VAL A 169 7.85 -8.87 -5.11
CA VAL A 169 8.34 -10.24 -5.13
C VAL A 169 7.96 -10.93 -6.42
N LYS A 170 8.91 -11.69 -6.99
CA LYS A 170 8.70 -12.56 -8.14
C LYS A 170 7.94 -13.81 -7.70
N GLY A 171 6.90 -14.15 -8.45
CA GLY A 171 6.07 -15.32 -8.21
C GLY A 171 4.79 -15.00 -7.44
N ARG A 172 3.85 -15.94 -7.48
CA ARG A 172 2.59 -15.88 -6.74
C ARG A 172 2.80 -16.46 -5.35
N TRP A 173 2.69 -15.62 -4.33
CA TRP A 173 2.85 -15.98 -2.92
C TRP A 173 1.56 -15.67 -2.15
N PRO A 174 0.52 -16.52 -2.28
CA PRO A 174 -0.66 -16.40 -1.44
C PRO A 174 -0.30 -16.70 0.02
N LEU A 175 -1.11 -16.17 0.94
CA LEU A 175 -0.80 -16.19 2.37
C LEU A 175 -0.59 -17.61 2.90
N ALA A 176 -1.41 -18.57 2.44
CA ALA A 176 -1.26 -19.98 2.79
C ALA A 176 0.10 -20.56 2.37
N LYS A 177 0.59 -20.21 1.18
CA LYS A 177 1.89 -20.66 0.68
C LYS A 177 3.04 -20.03 1.48
N ILE A 178 2.94 -18.74 1.81
CA ILE A 178 3.94 -18.07 2.66
C ILE A 178 4.00 -18.76 4.03
N LYS A 179 2.85 -18.97 4.68
CA LYS A 179 2.76 -19.65 5.98
C LYS A 179 3.34 -21.07 5.93
N GLN A 180 2.94 -21.86 4.93
CA GLN A 180 3.45 -23.23 4.76
C GLN A 180 4.97 -23.25 4.55
N ALA A 181 5.49 -22.38 3.67
CA ALA A 181 6.92 -22.31 3.40
C ALA A 181 7.73 -21.84 4.62
N ALA A 182 7.21 -20.88 5.39
CA ALA A 182 7.85 -20.41 6.62
C ALA A 182 7.88 -21.52 7.68
N LEU A 183 6.76 -22.23 7.89
CA LEU A 183 6.67 -23.32 8.88
C LEU A 183 7.49 -24.55 8.51
N ALA A 184 7.69 -24.80 7.21
CA ALA A 184 8.53 -25.90 6.72
C ALA A 184 10.04 -25.58 6.82
N SER A 185 10.41 -24.31 7.01
CA SER A 185 11.80 -23.88 7.12
C SER A 185 12.35 -24.13 8.53
N PRO A 186 13.61 -24.59 8.68
CA PRO A 186 14.24 -24.77 9.99
C PRO A 186 14.37 -23.45 10.77
N THR A 187 14.41 -22.31 10.06
CA THR A 187 14.48 -20.97 10.67
C THR A 187 13.10 -20.37 10.94
N GLN A 188 12.01 -21.12 10.69
CA GLN A 188 10.62 -20.64 10.77
C GLN A 188 10.32 -19.40 9.90
N SER A 189 11.15 -19.16 8.88
CA SER A 189 11.03 -18.03 7.95
C SER A 189 11.35 -18.47 6.52
N VAL A 190 10.68 -17.84 5.55
CA VAL A 190 10.89 -18.02 4.11
C VAL A 190 11.50 -16.75 3.50
N GLY A 191 12.52 -16.93 2.66
CA GLY A 191 13.07 -15.85 1.83
C GLY A 191 12.33 -15.73 0.50
N LEU A 192 11.71 -14.58 0.26
CA LEU A 192 10.96 -14.28 -0.95
C LEU A 192 11.84 -13.54 -1.98
N PRO A 193 11.96 -14.01 -3.22
CA PRO A 193 12.84 -13.38 -4.22
C PRO A 193 12.23 -12.08 -4.76
N THR A 194 12.90 -10.94 -4.51
CA THR A 194 12.42 -9.61 -4.94
C THR A 194 12.88 -9.23 -6.36
N LEU A 195 12.31 -8.18 -6.94
CA LEU A 195 12.80 -7.58 -8.19
C LEU A 195 14.18 -6.95 -8.02
N ASN A 196 14.49 -6.45 -6.82
CA ASN A 196 15.81 -5.92 -6.49
C ASN A 196 16.93 -6.99 -6.52
N GLY A 197 16.56 -8.27 -6.36
CA GLY A 197 17.49 -9.39 -6.32
C GLY A 197 17.85 -9.85 -4.90
N GLN A 198 17.53 -9.05 -3.89
CA GLN A 198 17.63 -9.43 -2.48
C GLN A 198 16.42 -10.26 -2.02
N LEU A 199 16.58 -10.99 -0.91
CA LEU A 199 15.49 -11.79 -0.32
C LEU A 199 14.73 -10.97 0.71
N LEU A 200 13.41 -10.90 0.56
CA LEU A 200 12.50 -10.38 1.58
C LEU A 200 12.09 -11.53 2.50
N SER A 201 12.44 -11.46 3.78
CA SER A 201 12.07 -12.49 4.75
C SER A 201 10.61 -12.36 5.13
N ALA A 202 9.89 -13.48 5.20
CA ALA A 202 8.54 -13.56 5.72
C ALA A 202 8.42 -14.69 6.73
N TRP A 203 7.70 -14.48 7.83
CA TRP A 203 7.46 -15.48 8.87
C TRP A 203 6.08 -15.28 9.49
N VAL A 204 5.64 -16.24 10.31
CA VAL A 204 4.42 -16.12 11.10
C VAL A 204 4.82 -15.62 12.49
N ASP A 205 4.26 -14.50 12.92
CA ASP A 205 4.42 -14.04 14.29
C ASP A 205 3.68 -14.97 15.25
N GLY A 206 4.38 -15.46 16.27
CA GLY A 206 3.85 -16.41 17.23
C GLY A 206 2.78 -15.82 18.16
N GLN A 207 2.77 -14.50 18.36
CA GLN A 207 1.78 -13.84 19.22
C GLN A 207 0.47 -13.56 18.48
N SER A 208 0.56 -12.92 17.30
CA SER A 208 -0.61 -12.52 16.52
C SER A 208 -1.11 -13.58 15.53
N GLY A 209 -0.29 -14.57 15.17
CA GLY A 209 -0.57 -15.53 14.09
C GLY A 209 -0.61 -14.90 12.69
N GLN A 210 -0.23 -13.63 12.58
CA GLN A 210 -0.17 -12.88 11.33
C GLN A 210 1.16 -13.12 10.63
N VAL A 211 1.19 -12.94 9.30
CA VAL A 211 2.45 -12.94 8.57
C VAL A 211 3.12 -11.58 8.75
N VAL A 212 4.40 -11.61 9.06
CA VAL A 212 5.27 -10.44 9.16
C VAL A 212 6.34 -10.57 8.08
N ILE A 213 6.67 -9.45 7.46
CA ILE A 213 7.76 -9.34 6.51
C ILE A 213 8.91 -8.53 7.11
N GLY A 214 10.13 -8.71 6.60
CA GLY A 214 11.28 -7.95 7.07
C GLY A 214 12.52 -8.17 6.24
N ASN A 215 13.56 -7.42 6.55
CA ASN A 215 14.84 -7.45 5.83
C ASN A 215 15.93 -8.31 6.48
N GLY A 216 15.62 -8.98 7.60
CA GLY A 216 16.59 -9.75 8.37
C GLY A 216 17.62 -8.89 9.12
N GLN A 217 17.53 -7.56 9.06
CA GLN A 217 18.40 -6.59 9.75
C GLN A 217 17.64 -5.77 10.80
N GLY A 218 16.51 -6.28 11.29
CA GLY A 218 15.70 -5.65 12.34
C GLY A 218 14.59 -4.72 11.85
N MET A 219 14.49 -4.45 10.54
CA MET A 219 13.30 -3.79 9.99
C MET A 219 12.24 -4.84 9.68
N VAL A 220 11.06 -4.65 10.25
CA VAL A 220 9.92 -5.56 10.13
C VAL A 220 8.66 -4.77 9.84
N SER A 221 7.69 -5.38 9.15
CA SER A 221 6.38 -4.81 8.95
C SER A 221 5.30 -5.90 8.95
N HIS A 222 4.19 -5.60 9.62
CA HIS A 222 3.03 -6.47 9.66
C HIS A 222 2.13 -6.25 8.43
N LEU A 223 1.47 -7.32 8.00
CA LEU A 223 0.44 -7.21 6.97
C LEU A 223 -0.84 -6.61 7.55
N TRP A 224 -1.38 -5.59 6.89
CA TRP A 224 -2.63 -4.96 7.28
C TRP A 224 -3.87 -5.67 6.73
N VAL A 225 -3.79 -6.22 5.51
CA VAL A 225 -4.90 -6.92 4.85
C VAL A 225 -4.51 -8.33 4.42
N THR A 226 -5.47 -9.25 4.51
CA THR A 226 -5.34 -10.60 3.95
C THR A 226 -5.28 -10.49 2.43
N GLY A 227 -4.14 -10.85 1.85
CA GLY A 227 -3.77 -10.58 0.46
C GLY A 227 -4.90 -10.69 -0.57
N ILE A 228 -4.98 -9.67 -1.42
CA ILE A 228 -5.98 -9.51 -2.46
C ILE A 228 -5.47 -10.20 -3.73
N PRO A 229 -6.10 -11.27 -4.21
CA PRO A 229 -5.71 -11.91 -5.47
C PRO A 229 -5.96 -10.98 -6.65
N GLN A 230 -5.05 -11.00 -7.63
CA GLN A 230 -5.11 -10.25 -8.89
C GLN A 230 -4.82 -11.20 -10.06
N SER A 231 -5.09 -10.78 -11.30
CA SER A 231 -4.90 -11.65 -12.47
C SER A 231 -3.44 -12.06 -12.63
N ASN A 232 -2.52 -11.11 -12.46
CA ASN A 232 -1.08 -11.31 -12.53
C ASN A 232 -0.41 -11.37 -11.15
N GLY A 233 -1.13 -11.65 -10.06
CA GLY A 233 -0.46 -11.66 -8.76
C GLY A 233 -1.31 -11.67 -7.50
N VAL A 234 -0.71 -11.15 -6.42
CA VAL A 234 -1.36 -10.89 -5.13
C VAL A 234 -0.88 -9.55 -4.59
N LEU A 235 -1.81 -8.73 -4.11
CA LEU A 235 -1.53 -7.44 -3.47
C LEU A 235 -1.67 -7.58 -1.96
N TYR A 236 -0.68 -7.08 -1.23
CA TYR A 236 -0.69 -6.96 0.22
C TYR A 236 -0.46 -5.51 0.62
N PHE A 237 -1.12 -5.11 1.71
CA PHE A 237 -0.90 -3.83 2.38
C PHE A 237 0.00 -4.09 3.58
N ILE A 238 1.07 -3.33 3.73
CA ILE A 238 1.96 -3.38 4.91
C ILE A 238 1.69 -2.19 5.81
N GLN A 239 2.15 -2.25 7.06
CA GLN A 239 1.98 -1.15 8.02
C GLN A 239 3.14 -0.15 8.00
N ASP A 240 4.34 -0.63 7.68
CA ASP A 240 5.61 0.09 7.83
C ASP A 240 6.50 -0.15 6.61
N LEU A 241 7.43 0.78 6.40
CA LEU A 241 8.42 0.68 5.34
C LEU A 241 9.49 -0.37 5.66
N VAL A 242 9.74 -1.29 4.73
CA VAL A 242 10.87 -2.24 4.81
C VAL A 242 11.89 -1.89 3.74
N LEU A 243 13.10 -1.50 4.16
CA LEU A 243 14.20 -1.17 3.26
C LEU A 243 15.03 -2.41 2.90
N PRO A 244 15.61 -2.43 1.70
CA PRO A 244 16.59 -3.45 1.32
C PRO A 244 17.72 -3.49 2.36
N PRO A 245 18.20 -4.69 2.75
CA PRO A 245 19.36 -4.77 3.61
C PRO A 245 20.54 -4.07 2.95
N ILE A 246 21.33 -3.33 3.75
CA ILE A 246 22.52 -2.63 3.27
C ILE A 246 23.59 -3.68 2.97
N ALA A 247 23.51 -4.32 1.81
CA ALA A 247 24.64 -5.01 1.24
C ALA A 247 25.63 -3.92 0.84
N GLN A 248 26.86 -3.95 1.36
CA GLN A 248 27.90 -3.04 0.90
C GLN A 248 27.97 -3.11 -0.63
N GLN A 249 27.51 -2.06 -1.31
CA GLN A 249 27.74 -1.88 -2.74
C GLN A 249 29.25 -1.71 -2.92
N ASN A 250 29.97 -2.79 -3.20
CA ASN A 250 31.35 -2.74 -3.68
C ASN A 250 31.61 -3.92 -4.62
N ALA A 251 31.64 -3.64 -5.93
CA ALA A 251 32.61 -4.16 -6.91
C ALA A 251 32.09 -3.91 -8.34
N GLY A 252 32.45 -2.76 -8.90
CA GLY A 252 32.09 -2.40 -10.27
C GLY A 252 32.93 -1.28 -10.89
N THR A 253 34.17 -1.05 -10.43
CA THR A 253 35.16 -0.26 -11.16
C THR A 253 36.53 -0.89 -11.02
N SER A 254 37.00 -1.50 -12.11
CA SER A 254 38.31 -2.11 -12.29
C SER A 254 39.39 -1.07 -12.61
N THR A 255 40.52 -1.04 -11.88
CA THR A 255 41.91 -1.12 -12.40
C THR A 255 42.96 -0.98 -11.26
N PRO A 256 44.21 -1.46 -11.45
CA PRO A 256 45.02 -2.06 -10.39
C PRO A 256 46.21 -1.20 -9.95
N VAL A 257 46.63 -1.31 -8.69
CA VAL A 257 48.04 -1.10 -8.29
C VAL A 257 48.43 -2.07 -7.18
N SER A 258 49.53 -2.75 -7.45
CA SER A 258 50.30 -3.70 -6.64
C SER A 258 50.84 -3.09 -5.34
N ALA A 259 50.73 -3.82 -4.22
CA ALA A 259 51.86 -4.26 -3.37
C ALA A 259 51.36 -4.76 -1.99
N ALA A 260 51.63 -6.02 -1.67
CA ALA A 260 51.66 -6.55 -0.30
C ALA A 260 52.93 -6.01 0.43
N PRO A 261 53.08 -6.02 1.78
CA PRO A 261 52.86 -7.22 2.61
C PRO A 261 52.35 -7.03 4.07
N SER A 262 52.05 -8.19 4.69
CA SER A 262 52.30 -8.60 6.09
C SER A 262 51.49 -8.10 7.31
N VAL A 263 50.63 -9.01 7.81
CA VAL A 263 50.45 -9.58 9.19
C VAL A 263 50.51 -8.66 10.46
N SER A 264 49.34 -8.52 11.13
CA SER A 264 48.96 -8.47 12.59
C SER A 264 49.71 -7.58 13.63
N PRO A 265 49.18 -7.28 14.86
CA PRO A 265 47.88 -7.61 15.49
C PRO A 265 47.11 -6.42 16.16
N VAL A 266 45.92 -6.77 16.66
CA VAL A 266 44.91 -6.02 17.48
C VAL A 266 45.45 -5.44 18.81
N PRO A 267 44.99 -4.24 19.25
CA PRO A 267 45.08 -3.81 20.66
C PRO A 267 43.73 -3.94 21.43
N PRO A 268 43.75 -4.05 22.78
CA PRO A 268 42.61 -4.47 23.59
C PRO A 268 41.64 -3.33 23.97
N VAL A 269 40.38 -3.71 24.16
CA VAL A 269 39.26 -2.85 24.58
C VAL A 269 39.49 -2.30 25.99
N SER A 270 39.39 -0.98 26.12
CA SER A 270 39.62 -0.21 27.36
C SER A 270 38.57 -0.50 28.44
N LYS A 271 39.04 -0.61 29.69
CA LYS A 271 38.26 -0.80 30.94
C LYS A 271 37.09 0.19 31.16
N ALA A 272 37.00 1.26 30.36
CA ALA A 272 35.93 2.26 30.43
C ALA A 272 34.55 1.72 29.98
N GLN A 273 34.49 0.75 29.08
CA GLN A 273 33.22 0.25 28.56
C GLN A 273 32.53 -0.74 29.51
N ALA A 274 33.30 -1.46 30.35
CA ALA A 274 32.75 -2.39 31.33
C ALA A 274 32.07 -1.68 32.53
N GLN A 275 32.52 -0.48 32.89
CA GLN A 275 31.94 0.28 34.00
C GLN A 275 30.64 0.99 33.62
N ALA A 276 30.50 1.42 32.35
CA ALA A 276 29.27 2.04 31.86
C ALA A 276 28.09 1.04 31.81
N GLN A 277 28.36 -0.23 31.48
CA GLN A 277 27.32 -1.27 31.45
C GLN A 277 26.85 -1.68 32.86
N ALA A 278 27.75 -1.68 33.85
CA ALA A 278 27.39 -2.00 35.23
C ALA A 278 26.49 -0.93 35.87
N GLN A 279 26.69 0.35 35.54
CA GLN A 279 25.87 1.45 36.06
C GLN A 279 24.47 1.49 35.42
N ALA A 280 24.35 1.15 34.14
CA ALA A 280 23.05 1.07 33.46
C ALA A 280 22.16 -0.05 34.03
N GLN A 281 22.74 -1.20 34.39
CA GLN A 281 21.99 -2.31 34.98
C GLN A 281 21.51 -2.03 36.41
N ALA A 282 22.30 -1.29 37.21
CA ALA A 282 21.90 -0.89 38.56
C ALA A 282 20.71 0.09 38.55
N GLN A 283 20.64 1.00 37.59
CA GLN A 283 19.53 1.95 37.45
C GLN A 283 18.23 1.27 36.98
N ALA A 284 18.33 0.28 36.09
CA ALA A 284 17.17 -0.49 35.64
C ALA A 284 16.53 -1.31 36.78
N GLN A 285 17.35 -1.89 37.67
CA GLN A 285 16.85 -2.65 38.82
C GLN A 285 16.18 -1.77 39.89
N ALA A 286 16.68 -0.54 40.10
CA ALA A 286 16.06 0.41 41.02
C ALA A 286 14.67 0.88 40.54
N GLN A 287 14.51 1.08 39.22
CA GLN A 287 13.22 1.49 38.65
C GLN A 287 12.17 0.37 38.71
N ALA A 288 12.58 -0.89 38.51
CA ALA A 288 11.69 -2.05 38.63
C ALA A 288 11.17 -2.23 40.08
N GLN A 289 12.02 -1.98 41.09
CA GLN A 289 11.61 -2.08 42.50
C GLN A 289 10.65 -0.94 42.92
N ALA A 290 10.81 0.26 42.36
CA ALA A 290 9.91 1.38 42.61
C ALA A 290 8.49 1.13 42.04
N GLN A 291 8.38 0.49 40.87
CA GLN A 291 7.09 0.14 40.27
C GLN A 291 6.36 -0.99 41.01
N ALA A 292 7.11 -1.95 41.57
CA ALA A 292 6.54 -3.01 42.40
C ALA A 292 5.92 -2.47 43.71
N GLN A 293 6.53 -1.46 44.32
CA GLN A 293 6.01 -0.84 45.55
C GLN A 293 4.78 0.05 45.31
N ALA A 294 4.70 0.73 44.16
CA ALA A 294 3.51 1.50 43.77
C ALA A 294 2.26 0.60 43.56
N SER A 295 2.48 -0.62 43.08
CA SER A 295 1.42 -1.60 42.84
C SER A 295 0.82 -2.17 44.14
N THR A 296 1.61 -2.26 45.21
CA THR A 296 1.15 -2.76 46.52
C THR A 296 0.35 -1.75 47.35
N VAL A 297 0.48 -0.44 47.08
CA VAL A 297 -0.28 0.60 47.79
C VAL A 297 -1.69 0.76 47.18
N ALA A 298 -1.86 0.55 45.88
CA ALA A 298 -3.16 0.64 45.20
C ALA A 298 -4.16 -0.46 45.60
N ALA A 299 -3.69 -1.58 46.17
CA ALA A 299 -4.54 -2.70 46.58
C ALA A 299 -5.19 -2.54 47.98
N ARG A 300 -4.85 -1.49 48.74
CA ARG A 300 -5.34 -1.33 50.14
C ARG A 300 -6.50 -0.32 50.30
N THR A 301 -6.95 0.30 49.21
CA THR A 301 -8.08 1.25 49.21
C THR A 301 -9.11 0.88 48.15
N GLN A 302 -9.90 -0.16 48.41
CA GLN A 302 -11.18 -0.38 47.74
C GLN A 302 -12.29 -0.44 48.80
N PRO A 303 -13.27 0.48 48.79
CA PRO A 303 -14.48 0.32 49.59
C PRO A 303 -15.40 -0.75 48.98
N ALA A 304 -16.01 -1.56 49.83
CA ALA A 304 -16.93 -2.62 49.46
C ALA A 304 -18.19 -2.06 48.77
N THR A 305 -18.45 -2.48 47.53
CA THR A 305 -19.72 -2.25 46.81
C THR A 305 -20.47 -3.56 46.59
N ALA A 306 -21.78 -3.49 46.83
CA ALA A 306 -22.71 -4.59 47.01
C ALA A 306 -22.83 -5.57 45.83
N THR A 307 -22.94 -6.84 46.17
CA THR A 307 -23.19 -7.98 45.29
C THR A 307 -24.62 -7.93 44.75
N TYR A 308 -24.80 -7.71 43.45
CA TYR A 308 -26.09 -7.90 42.77
C TYR A 308 -26.14 -9.34 42.21
N THR A 309 -26.80 -10.24 42.95
CA THR A 309 -27.11 -11.59 42.47
C THR A 309 -28.21 -11.54 41.41
N SER A 310 -27.86 -11.84 40.16
CA SER A 310 -28.83 -12.07 39.08
C SER A 310 -29.63 -13.34 39.38
N ARG A 311 -30.85 -13.16 39.90
CA ARG A 311 -31.87 -14.21 40.00
C ARG A 311 -32.48 -14.40 38.60
N LYS A 312 -32.22 -15.54 37.96
CA LYS A 312 -33.00 -16.02 36.80
C LYS A 312 -34.47 -16.16 37.21
N GLY A 313 -35.26 -15.13 36.97
CA GLY A 313 -36.71 -15.16 37.05
C GLY A 313 -37.29 -15.49 35.67
N ASN A 314 -38.17 -16.49 35.63
CA ASN A 314 -39.04 -16.78 34.49
C ASN A 314 -39.78 -15.53 34.04
N LEU A 315 -39.47 -15.00 32.86
CA LEU A 315 -40.36 -14.10 32.14
C LEU A 315 -41.37 -14.95 31.36
N THR A 316 -42.49 -15.21 32.02
CA THR A 316 -43.72 -15.72 31.40
C THR A 316 -44.30 -14.62 30.52
N THR A 317 -44.54 -14.93 29.25
CA THR A 317 -45.26 -14.13 28.26
C THR A 317 -46.66 -13.73 28.77
N PRO A 318 -47.09 -12.45 28.65
CA PRO A 318 -48.48 -12.08 28.92
C PRO A 318 -49.41 -12.56 27.79
N PRO A 319 -50.64 -13.00 28.10
CA PRO A 319 -51.57 -13.53 27.10
C PRO A 319 -52.20 -12.42 26.24
N VAL A 320 -52.40 -12.77 24.98
CA VAL A 320 -53.08 -12.02 23.92
C VAL A 320 -54.55 -11.79 24.31
N LEU A 321 -54.97 -10.52 24.27
CA LEU A 321 -56.38 -10.10 24.30
C LEU A 321 -57.08 -10.54 23.01
N GLN A 322 -58.07 -11.42 23.12
CA GLN A 322 -59.08 -11.68 22.08
C GLN A 322 -60.42 -11.10 22.56
N LEU A 323 -60.98 -10.16 21.78
CA LEU A 323 -62.38 -9.69 21.83
C LEU A 323 -63.34 -10.81 21.39
N PRO A 324 -64.60 -10.81 21.86
CA PRO A 324 -65.64 -9.87 21.37
C PRO A 324 -66.08 -8.80 22.38
#